data_AF-A0A0G0VAI9-F1
#
_entry.id   AF-A0A0G0VAI9-F1
#
_cell.length_a   1.000
_cell.length_b   1.000
_cell.length_c   1.000
_cell.angle_alpha   90.00
_cell.angle_beta   90.00
_cell.angle_gamma   90.00
#
_symmetry.space_group_name_H-M   'P 1'
#
loop_
_entity.id
_entity.type
_entity.pdbx_description
1 polymer ?
#
loop_
_entity_poly.entity_id
_entity_poly.type
_entity_poly.pdbx_seq_one_letter_code
_entity_poly.pdbx_strand_id
1 'polypeptide(L)'
;MMNYGYPLYYLPDEDKIFNIVKNTCLTVMENQDTGEHFLVLCGGGMDLSQSIAYAYLLAGQRIPDELVFEVCTQPCLSVGKKEYLQIMKACRSELADIRRRALQRVKQINNALKGVKQSGA
;
A
#
# COMPACT_ATOMS: atom_id res chain seq x y z
N MET A 1 -16.35 12.37 -5.80
CA MET A 1 -15.54 11.39 -5.05
C MET A 1 -15.41 10.19 -5.96
N MET A 2 -14.24 9.95 -6.57
CA MET A 2 -14.07 8.80 -7.45
C MET A 2 -14.01 7.55 -6.58
N ASN A 3 -14.86 6.55 -6.88
CA ASN A 3 -14.70 5.19 -6.36
C ASN A 3 -13.41 4.62 -6.95
N TYR A 4 -12.28 4.92 -6.30
CA TYR A 4 -11.00 4.35 -6.68
C TYR A 4 -10.97 2.90 -6.18
N GLY A 5 -10.83 1.96 -7.12
CA GLY A 5 -10.42 0.60 -6.80
C GLY A 5 -8.94 0.61 -6.43
N TYR A 6 -8.61 0.12 -5.24
CA TYR A 6 -7.23 -0.02 -4.78
C TYR A 6 -6.75 -1.45 -5.11
N PRO A 7 -5.81 -1.63 -6.04
CA PRO A 7 -5.47 -2.95 -6.56
C PRO A 7 -4.83 -3.84 -5.50
N LEU A 8 -5.23 -5.11 -5.47
CA LEU A 8 -4.62 -6.14 -4.64
C LEU A 8 -3.58 -6.91 -5.44
N TYR A 9 -2.48 -7.32 -4.79
CA TYR A 9 -1.44 -8.14 -5.42
C TYR A 9 -1.89 -9.59 -5.69
N TYR A 10 -2.88 -10.07 -4.92
CA TYR A 10 -3.50 -11.39 -5.05
C TYR A 10 -4.88 -11.39 -4.36
N LEU A 11 -5.74 -12.35 -4.70
CA LEU A 11 -7.06 -12.52 -4.06
C LEU A 11 -6.89 -13.06 -2.62
N PRO A 12 -7.44 -12.37 -1.60
CA PRO A 12 -7.48 -12.89 -0.23
C PRO A 12 -8.48 -14.03 -0.09
N ASP A 13 -8.26 -14.92 0.87
CA ASP A 13 -9.24 -15.95 1.25
C ASP A 13 -10.48 -15.34 1.94
N GLU A 14 -11.55 -16.14 2.07
CA GLU A 14 -12.83 -15.68 2.63
C GLU A 14 -12.70 -15.13 4.06
N ASP A 15 -11.86 -15.75 4.90
CA ASP A 15 -11.64 -15.30 6.27
C ASP A 15 -10.99 -13.90 6.32
N LYS A 16 -10.05 -13.63 5.42
CA LYS A 16 -9.45 -12.30 5.26
C LYS A 16 -10.46 -11.29 4.74
N ILE A 17 -11.23 -11.65 3.71
CA ILE A 17 -12.30 -10.78 3.16
C ILE A 17 -13.29 -10.41 4.26
N PHE A 18 -13.74 -11.39 5.04
CA PHE A 18 -14.66 -11.17 6.16
C PHE A 18 -14.06 -10.22 7.21
N ASN A 19 -12.78 -10.40 7.55
CA ASN A 19 -12.10 -9.49 8.47
C ASN A 19 -11.98 -8.06 7.94
N ILE A 20 -11.78 -7.86 6.64
CA ILE A 20 -11.74 -6.53 6.02
C ILE A 20 -13.11 -5.84 6.18
N VAL A 21 -14.19 -6.52 5.79
CA VAL A 21 -15.56 -5.97 5.88
C VAL A 21 -15.95 -5.67 7.34
N LYS A 22 -15.56 -6.54 8.28
CA LYS A 22 -15.90 -6.38 9.70
C LYS A 22 -15.18 -5.21 10.36
N ASN A 23 -13.93 -4.95 9.98
CA ASN A 23 -13.05 -4.02 10.71
C ASN A 23 -12.77 -2.72 9.95
N THR A 24 -13.29 -2.56 8.73
CA THR A 24 -13.09 -1.39 7.89
C THR A 24 -14.37 -1.03 7.13
N CYS A 25 -14.38 0.12 6.46
CA CYS A 25 -15.45 0.49 5.52
C CYS A 25 -15.14 0.05 4.07
N LEU A 26 -14.38 -1.03 3.89
CA LEU A 26 -13.98 -1.54 2.57
C LEU A 26 -14.50 -2.96 2.32
N THR A 27 -14.57 -3.33 1.04
CA THR A 27 -14.80 -4.70 0.58
C THR A 27 -13.84 -5.03 -0.57
N VAL A 28 -13.70 -6.32 -0.89
CA VAL A 28 -13.01 -6.77 -2.10
C VAL A 28 -14.03 -6.86 -3.25
N MET A 29 -13.68 -6.35 -4.42
CA MET A 29 -14.43 -6.51 -5.67
C MET A 29 -13.52 -7.07 -6.76
N GLU A 30 -14.12 -7.83 -7.67
CA GLU A 30 -13.46 -8.35 -8.87
C GLU A 30 -13.98 -7.59 -10.10
N ASN A 31 -13.06 -7.17 -10.97
CA ASN A 31 -13.41 -6.76 -12.32
C ASN A 31 -13.69 -8.01 -13.17
N GLN A 32 -14.95 -8.22 -13.54
CA GLN A 32 -15.39 -9.41 -14.28
C GLN A 32 -14.80 -9.51 -15.70
N ASP A 33 -14.31 -8.39 -16.27
CA ASP A 33 -13.71 -8.38 -17.60
C ASP A 33 -12.21 -8.75 -17.56
N THR A 34 -11.51 -8.36 -16.50
CA THR A 34 -10.04 -8.53 -16.38
C THR A 34 -9.61 -9.59 -15.36
N GLY A 35 -10.50 -10.01 -14.45
CA GLY A 35 -10.19 -10.89 -13.31
C GLY A 35 -9.36 -10.20 -12.21
N GLU A 36 -9.17 -8.88 -12.31
CA GLU A 36 -8.39 -8.13 -11.33
C GLU A 36 -9.21 -7.87 -10.07
N HIS A 37 -8.53 -7.86 -8.91
CA HIS A 37 -9.16 -7.70 -7.61
C HIS A 37 -8.75 -6.39 -6.96
N PHE A 38 -9.71 -5.70 -6.35
CA PHE A 38 -9.52 -4.38 -5.78
C PHE A 38 -10.22 -4.26 -4.42
N LEU A 39 -9.63 -3.50 -3.51
CA LEU A 39 -10.34 -2.95 -2.36
C LEU A 39 -11.15 -1.75 -2.80
N VAL A 40 -12.41 -1.71 -2.40
CA VAL A 40 -13.34 -0.64 -2.76
C VAL A 40 -13.97 -0.07 -1.50
N LEU A 41 -14.09 1.25 -1.49
CA LEU A 41 -14.59 2.04 -0.37
C LEU A 41 -16.13 2.01 -0.36
N CYS A 42 -16.73 1.63 0.76
CA CYS A 42 -18.19 1.58 0.94
C CYS A 42 -18.72 2.75 1.81
N GLY A 43 -17.86 3.69 2.21
CA GLY A 43 -18.20 4.87 3.02
C GLY A 43 -17.49 6.13 2.52
N GLY A 44 -17.99 7.32 2.86
CA GLY A 44 -17.41 8.60 2.44
C GLY A 44 -17.55 9.68 3.51
N GLY A 45 -16.74 10.75 3.41
CA GLY A 45 -16.86 11.94 4.26
C GLY A 45 -15.64 12.29 5.13
N MET A 46 -14.58 11.48 5.13
CA MET A 46 -13.31 11.76 5.81
C MET A 46 -12.12 11.09 5.09
N ASP A 47 -10.89 11.42 5.51
CA ASP A 47 -9.69 10.71 5.05
C ASP A 47 -9.64 9.29 5.63
N LEU A 48 -9.76 8.31 4.73
CA LEU A 48 -9.81 6.87 5.04
C LEU A 48 -8.49 6.16 4.72
N SER A 49 -7.39 6.90 4.49
CA SER A 49 -6.08 6.33 4.18
C SER A 49 -5.60 5.29 5.20
N GLN A 50 -5.89 5.48 6.49
CA GLN A 50 -5.57 4.48 7.53
C GLN A 50 -6.41 3.21 7.41
N SER A 51 -7.72 3.34 7.15
CA SER A 51 -8.59 2.18 6.91
C SER A 51 -8.16 1.39 5.66
N ILE A 52 -7.80 2.10 4.58
CA ILE A 52 -7.30 1.48 3.35
C ILE A 52 -5.98 0.74 3.64
N ALA A 53 -5.02 1.40 4.30
CA ALA A 53 -3.74 0.78 4.66
C ALA A 53 -3.94 -0.45 5.57
N TYR A 54 -4.88 -0.38 6.52
CA TYR A 54 -5.20 -1.50 7.38
C TYR A 54 -5.80 -2.68 6.62
N ALA A 55 -6.65 -2.42 5.62
CA ALA A 55 -7.21 -3.45 4.77
C ALA A 55 -6.13 -4.25 4.00
N TYR A 56 -5.04 -3.60 3.56
CA TYR A 56 -3.88 -4.32 2.99
C TYR A 56 -3.25 -5.27 4.02
N LEU A 57 -3.06 -4.83 5.26
CA LEU A 57 -2.48 -5.68 6.31
C LEU A 57 -3.39 -6.85 6.65
N LEU A 58 -4.71 -6.64 6.72
CA LEU A 58 -5.71 -7.70 6.92
C LEU A 58 -5.74 -8.69 5.75
N ALA A 59 -5.52 -8.22 4.53
CA ALA A 59 -5.36 -9.05 3.34
C ALA A 59 -4.05 -9.87 3.33
N GLY A 60 -3.15 -9.67 4.30
CA GLY A 60 -1.82 -10.29 4.33
C GLY A 60 -0.84 -9.66 3.34
N GLN A 61 -1.14 -8.46 2.84
CA GLN A 61 -0.36 -7.77 1.83
C GLN A 61 0.48 -6.64 2.44
N ARG A 62 1.55 -6.26 1.73
CA ARG A 62 2.26 -5.00 1.99
C ARG A 62 1.36 -3.81 1.63
N ILE A 63 1.59 -2.69 2.30
CA ILE A 63 0.99 -1.42 1.89
C ILE A 63 1.72 -0.96 0.62
N PRO A 64 1.02 -0.60 -0.48
CA PRO A 64 1.64 -0.13 -1.72
C PRO A 64 2.52 1.10 -1.50
N ASP A 65 3.61 1.20 -2.27
CA ASP A 65 4.62 2.25 -2.11
C ASP A 65 4.00 3.65 -2.19
N GLU A 66 3.07 3.88 -3.12
CA GLU A 66 2.37 5.14 -3.30
C GLU A 66 1.49 5.48 -2.10
N LEU A 67 0.80 4.48 -1.53
CA LEU A 67 -0.09 4.68 -0.39
C LEU A 67 0.72 4.99 0.89
N VAL A 68 1.88 4.36 1.07
CA VAL A 68 2.71 4.54 2.27
C VAL A 68 3.11 6.00 2.51
N PHE A 69 3.31 6.79 1.45
CA PHE A 69 3.62 8.22 1.56
C PHE A 69 2.41 9.08 1.94
N GLU A 70 1.20 8.59 1.66
CA GLU A 70 -0.05 9.34 1.78
C GLU A 70 -0.90 8.92 2.99
N VAL A 71 -0.51 7.86 3.73
CA VAL A 71 -1.22 7.47 4.95
C VAL A 71 -1.13 8.60 5.99
N CYS A 72 -2.29 9.12 6.38
CA CYS A 72 -2.35 10.17 7.39
C CYS A 72 -1.76 9.71 8.72
N THR A 73 -0.85 10.52 9.27
CA THR A 73 -0.12 10.24 10.51
C THR A 73 -0.82 10.76 11.76
N GLN A 74 -1.99 11.38 11.62
CA GLN A 74 -2.81 11.76 12.78
C GLN A 74 -3.29 10.49 13.50
N PRO A 75 -3.04 10.33 14.82
CA PRO A 75 -3.44 9.13 15.53
C PRO A 75 -4.95 8.85 15.46
N CYS A 76 -5.30 7.59 15.17
CA CYS A 76 -6.66 7.07 15.25
C CYS A 76 -7.71 7.88 14.45
N LEU A 77 -7.36 8.35 13.25
CA LEU A 77 -8.26 9.16 12.44
C LEU A 77 -9.47 8.34 11.97
N SER A 78 -9.22 7.19 11.33
CA SER A 78 -10.28 6.31 10.81
C SER A 78 -10.19 4.87 11.33
N VAL A 79 -9.24 4.58 12.22
CA VAL A 79 -9.04 3.25 12.83
C VAL A 79 -8.76 3.38 14.33
N GLY A 80 -8.85 2.26 15.06
CA GLY A 80 -8.48 2.20 16.48
C GLY A 80 -6.97 2.33 16.74
N LYS A 81 -6.60 2.55 18.00
CA LYS A 81 -5.20 2.77 18.43
C LYS A 81 -4.28 1.58 18.10
N LYS A 82 -4.79 0.35 18.23
CA LYS A 82 -4.01 -0.86 17.99
C LYS A 82 -3.66 -0.97 16.51
N GLU A 83 -4.65 -0.75 15.66
CA GLU A 83 -4.58 -0.80 14.20
C GLU A 83 -3.67 0.32 13.69
N TYR A 84 -3.85 1.55 14.20
CA TYR A 84 -2.97 2.69 13.92
C TYR A 84 -1.49 2.35 14.15
N LEU A 85 -1.15 1.75 15.29
CA LEU A 85 0.25 1.37 15.58
C LEU A 85 0.77 0.29 14.63
N GLN A 86 -0.08 -0.64 14.18
CA GLN A 86 0.31 -1.65 13.19
C GLN A 86 0.60 -0.99 11.84
N ILE A 87 -0.29 -0.11 11.38
CA ILE A 87 -0.13 0.63 10.13
C ILE A 87 1.15 1.47 10.16
N MET A 88 1.36 2.27 11.20
CA MET A 88 2.56 3.13 11.28
C MET A 88 3.87 2.33 11.30
N LYS A 89 3.88 1.15 11.95
CA LYS A 89 5.04 0.24 11.91
C LYS A 89 5.27 -0.32 10.51
N ALA A 90 4.21 -0.72 9.82
CA ALA A 90 4.27 -1.21 8.45
C ALA A 90 4.77 -0.12 7.49
N CYS A 91 4.16 1.07 7.50
CA CYS A 91 4.60 2.21 6.69
C CYS A 91 6.08 2.53 6.91
N ARG A 92 6.54 2.58 8.17
CA ARG A 92 7.95 2.82 8.47
C ARG A 92 8.87 1.73 7.89
N SER A 93 8.47 0.47 7.98
CA SER A 93 9.22 -0.65 7.42
C SER A 93 9.32 -0.54 5.89
N GLU A 94 8.20 -0.24 5.24
CA GLU A 94 8.15 -0.11 3.78
C GLU A 94 8.97 1.08 3.28
N LEU A 95 8.91 2.24 3.96
CA LEU A 95 9.75 3.39 3.62
C LEU A 95 11.25 3.09 3.77
N ALA A 96 11.64 2.33 4.79
CA ALA A 96 13.03 1.91 4.97
C ALA A 96 13.50 1.00 3.82
N ASP A 97 12.65 0.08 3.38
CA ASP A 97 12.93 -0.82 2.27
C ASP A 97 12.94 -0.11 0.91
N ILE A 98 12.04 0.85 0.68
CA ILE A 98 12.06 1.75 -0.49
C ILE A 98 13.37 2.52 -0.53
N ARG A 99 13.78 3.13 0.59
CA ARG A 99 15.06 3.86 0.69
C ARG A 99 16.25 2.97 0.34
N ARG A 100 16.29 1.73 0.86
CA ARG A 100 17.36 0.76 0.56
C ARG A 100 17.43 0.44 -0.94
N ARG A 101 16.29 0.14 -1.56
CA ARG A 101 16.19 -0.17 -3.00
C ARG A 101 16.62 1.03 -3.86
N ALA A 102 16.16 2.23 -3.50
CA ALA A 102 16.51 3.46 -4.22
C ALA A 102 18.03 3.73 -4.19
N LEU A 103 18.68 3.60 -3.02
CA LEU A 103 20.13 3.78 -2.89
C LEU A 103 20.92 2.76 -3.73
N GLN A 104 20.49 1.50 -3.74
CA GLN A 104 21.10 0.46 -4.59
C GLN A 104 20.96 0.81 -6.07
N ARG A 105 19.78 1.29 -6.50
CA ARG A 105 19.54 1.68 -7.89
C ARG A 105 20.41 2.87 -8.32
N VAL A 106 20.54 3.88 -7.48
CA VAL A 106 21.45 5.02 -7.72
C VAL A 106 22.89 4.55 -7.90
N LYS A 107 23.37 3.60 -7.08
CA LYS A 107 24.71 3.02 -7.23
C LYS A 107 24.90 2.32 -8.58
N GLN A 108 23.92 1.54 -9.02
CA GLN A 108 23.97 0.86 -10.34
C GLN A 108 24.02 1.87 -11.49
N ILE A 109 23.19 2.92 -11.44
CA ILE A 109 23.16 3.98 -12.45
C ILE A 109 24.52 4.68 -12.51
N ASN A 110 25.08 5.06 -11.36
CA ASN A 110 26.40 5.72 -11.31
C ASN A 110 27.52 4.84 -11.89
N ASN A 111 27.49 3.53 -11.67
CA ASN A 111 28.44 2.61 -12.26
C ASN A 111 28.29 2.54 -13.79
N ALA A 112 27.06 2.49 -14.30
CA ALA A 112 26.80 2.48 -15.73
C ALA A 112 27.29 3.76 -16.41
N LEU A 113 27.02 4.92 -15.80
CA LEU A 113 27.50 6.23 -16.28
C LEU A 113 29.03 6.33 -16.32
N LYS A 114 29.73 5.72 -15.36
CA LYS A 114 31.21 5.64 -15.37
C LYS A 114 31.72 4.77 -16.52
N GLY A 115 31.09 3.62 -16.76
CA GLY A 115 31.46 2.71 -17.86
C GLY A 115 31.34 3.37 -19.24
N VAL A 116 30.26 4.14 -19.47
CA VAL A 116 30.08 4.91 -20.71
C VAL A 116 31.18 5.96 -20.89
N LYS A 117 31.53 6.70 -19.83
CA LYS A 117 32.61 7.71 -19.89
C LYS A 117 33.99 7.12 -20.19
N GLN A 118 34.24 5.86 -19.84
CA GLN A 118 35.51 5.17 -20.10
C GLN A 118 35.57 4.52 -21.49
N SER A 119 34.43 4.33 -22.15
CA SER A 119 34.32 3.69 -23.47
C SER A 119 34.27 4.70 -24.62
N GLY A 120 34.17 6.00 -24.31
CA GLY A 120 34.11 7.12 -25.24
C GLY A 120 35.39 7.99 -25.27
N ALA A 121 36.49 7.49 -24.70
CA ALA A 121 37.84 8.06 -24.79
C ALA A 121 38.76 7.03 -25.46
#